data_AF-A0A495ZSZ7-F1
#
_entry.id   AF-A0A495ZSZ7-F1
#
_cell.length_a   1.000
_cell.length_b   1.000
_cell.length_c   1.000
_cell.angle_alpha   90.00
_cell.angle_beta   90.00
_cell.angle_gamma   90.00
#
_symmetry.space_group_name_H-M   'P 1'
#
loop_
_entity.id
_entity.type
_entity.pdbx_description
1 polymer ?
#
loop_
_entity_poly.entity_id
_entity_poly.type
_entity_poly.pdbx_seq_one_letter_code
_entity_poly.pdbx_strand_id
1 'polypeptide(L)'
;MCKKKHTALAVVSITHQRIQKQLSAYLDNELTPAMYKRVDDHLRDCQECADMLADFKQNRQRIAALVHPAPSMKNVVLAKIREAEAAPQNKLLSILRRWVFRPFTVGATAFSTVCLVVAFFIFTYSPAPQYDELLDFFFGVHTEEVTNNPLKSNVATPLSNPTTDTEYIGEDTETLLNLYFGD
;
A
#
# COMPACT_ATOMS: atom_id res chain seq x y z
N MET A 1 50.29 -3.32 18.02
CA MET A 1 50.81 -2.20 18.85
C MET A 1 50.85 -0.93 17.99
N CYS A 2 49.77 -0.13 18.01
CA CYS A 2 49.71 1.13 17.26
C CYS A 2 50.35 2.23 18.12
N LYS A 3 51.49 2.77 17.65
CA LYS A 3 52.32 3.70 18.41
C LYS A 3 51.73 5.10 18.31
N LYS A 4 51.06 5.55 19.38
CA LYS A 4 50.69 6.95 19.62
C LYS A 4 51.92 7.85 19.35
N LYS A 5 51.79 8.79 18.43
CA LYS A 5 52.59 10.01 18.43
C LYS A 5 51.64 11.19 18.51
N HIS A 6 51.51 11.71 19.73
CA HIS A 6 50.98 13.04 19.98
C HIS A 6 52.08 14.04 19.62
N THR A 7 51.92 14.75 18.51
CA THR A 7 52.65 16.00 18.22
C THR A 7 51.65 16.97 17.61
N ALA A 8 51.38 18.03 18.37
CA ALA A 8 50.45 19.10 18.06
C ALA A 8 50.92 19.91 16.86
N LEU A 9 50.02 20.14 15.88
CA LEU A 9 49.94 21.34 15.04
C LEU A 9 48.50 21.38 14.47
N ALA A 10 47.88 22.55 14.56
CA ALA A 10 46.46 22.77 14.34
C ALA A 10 46.02 22.58 12.87
N VAL A 11 45.51 21.39 12.55
CA VAL A 11 44.53 21.18 11.49
C VAL A 11 43.41 20.39 12.14
N VAL A 12 42.17 20.87 12.05
CA VAL A 12 40.96 20.24 12.62
C VAL A 12 41.01 18.74 12.35
N SER A 13 41.41 17.95 13.35
CA SER A 13 41.73 16.55 13.17
C SER A 13 40.44 15.79 12.98
N ILE A 14 40.06 15.53 11.73
CA ILE A 14 39.04 14.53 11.44
C ILE A 14 39.57 13.21 11.98
N THR A 15 38.75 12.52 12.76
CA THR A 15 39.15 11.24 13.34
C THR A 15 39.29 10.18 12.23
N HIS A 16 40.25 9.27 12.37
CA HIS A 16 40.46 8.16 11.44
C HIS A 16 39.17 7.38 11.13
N GLN A 17 38.35 7.09 12.15
CA GLN A 17 37.05 6.43 11.98
C GLN A 17 36.06 7.24 11.12
N ARG A 18 36.09 8.57 11.22
CA ARG A 18 35.25 9.42 10.37
C ARG A 18 35.71 9.39 8.92
N ILE A 19 37.01 9.33 8.66
CA ILE A 19 37.53 9.17 7.29
C ILE A 19 37.07 7.84 6.71
N GLN A 20 37.22 6.73 7.43
CA GLN A 20 36.76 5.41 6.98
C GLN A 20 35.29 5.42 6.55
N LYS A 21 34.40 6.06 7.35
CA LYS A 21 32.97 6.21 7.01
C LYS A 21 32.70 7.07 5.78
N GLN A 22 33.64 7.93 5.38
CA GLN A 22 33.50 8.84 4.23
C GLN A 22 34.16 8.28 2.96
N LEU A 23 34.88 7.15 3.02
CA LEU A 23 35.58 6.57 1.86
C LEU A 23 34.64 6.14 0.72
N SER A 24 33.43 5.64 1.03
CA SER A 24 32.43 5.33 -0.02
C SER A 24 31.99 6.60 -0.74
N ALA A 25 31.58 7.63 0.01
CA ALA A 25 31.20 8.92 -0.57
C ALA A 25 32.37 9.60 -1.31
N TYR A 26 33.62 9.39 -0.87
CA TYR A 26 34.81 9.84 -1.60
C TYR A 26 34.94 9.12 -2.95
N LEU A 27 34.74 7.80 -2.99
CA LEU A 27 34.84 6.99 -4.21
C LEU A 27 33.76 7.34 -5.24
N ASP A 28 32.58 7.74 -4.76
CA ASP A 28 31.42 8.10 -5.56
C ASP A 28 31.34 9.60 -5.88
N ASN A 29 32.36 10.39 -5.48
CA ASN A 29 32.44 11.85 -5.66
C ASN A 29 31.27 12.63 -5.02
N GLU A 30 30.73 12.14 -3.91
CA GLU A 30 29.60 12.75 -3.18
C GLU A 30 30.05 13.70 -2.05
N LEU A 31 31.36 13.85 -1.84
CA LEU A 31 31.90 14.73 -0.80
C LEU A 31 31.89 16.20 -1.22
N THR A 32 31.62 17.07 -0.24
CA THR A 32 31.89 18.50 -0.41
C THR A 32 33.38 18.76 -0.70
N PRO A 33 33.75 19.82 -1.44
CA PRO A 33 35.15 20.10 -1.79
C PRO A 33 36.08 20.21 -0.57
N ALA A 34 35.58 20.76 0.54
CA ALA A 34 36.34 20.88 1.78
C ALA A 34 36.59 19.52 2.45
N MET A 35 35.62 18.61 2.39
CA MET A 35 35.77 17.26 2.94
C MET A 35 36.65 16.39 2.04
N TYR A 36 36.51 16.53 0.73
CA TYR A 36 37.35 15.82 -0.24
C TYR A 36 38.84 16.06 0.02
N LYS A 37 39.26 17.33 0.17
CA LYS A 37 40.66 17.67 0.49
C LYS A 37 41.14 17.02 1.78
N ARG A 38 40.33 17.06 2.84
CA ARG A 38 40.71 16.46 4.13
C ARG A 38 40.84 14.93 4.06
N VAL A 39 39.99 14.27 3.29
CA VAL A 39 40.08 12.82 3.05
C VAL A 39 41.31 12.50 2.20
N ASP A 40 41.57 13.30 1.17
CA ASP A 40 42.74 13.16 0.30
C ASP A 40 44.05 13.31 1.08
N ASP A 41 44.16 14.35 1.91
CA ASP A 41 45.32 14.57 2.78
C ASP A 41 45.53 13.39 3.74
N HIS A 42 44.45 12.89 4.37
CA HIS A 42 44.54 11.75 5.30
C HIS A 42 44.95 10.45 4.59
N LEU A 43 44.48 10.22 3.35
CA LEU A 43 44.84 9.03 2.56
C LEU A 43 46.33 8.98 2.20
N ARG A 44 47.00 10.14 2.09
CA ARG A 44 48.44 10.21 1.82
C ARG A 44 49.28 9.81 3.04
N ASP A 45 48.77 10.07 4.23
CA ASP A 45 49.48 9.84 5.49
C ASP A 45 49.08 8.53 6.19
N CYS A 46 47.96 7.91 5.80
CA CYS A 46 47.40 6.74 6.46
C CYS A 46 47.23 5.54 5.52
N GLN A 47 48.17 4.59 5.61
CA GLN A 47 48.17 3.37 4.79
C GLN A 47 46.92 2.52 4.99
N GLU A 48 46.43 2.35 6.23
CA GLU A 48 45.23 1.55 6.51
C GLU A 48 43.99 2.06 5.77
N CYS A 49 43.81 3.39 5.67
CA CYS A 49 42.70 3.97 4.91
C CYS A 49 42.92 3.85 3.39
N ALA A 50 44.17 3.91 2.93
CA ALA A 50 44.50 3.71 1.52
C ALA A 50 44.23 2.26 1.07
N ASP A 51 44.58 1.28 1.90
CA ASP A 51 44.32 -0.14 1.65
C ASP A 51 42.81 -0.41 1.60
N MET A 52 42.05 0.12 2.57
CA MET A 52 40.58 0.01 2.58
C MET A 52 39.94 0.62 1.31
N LEU A 53 40.46 1.76 0.84
CA LEU A 53 39.99 2.38 -0.41
C LEU A 53 40.34 1.51 -1.63
N ALA A 54 41.49 0.83 -1.63
CA ALA A 54 41.86 -0.12 -2.69
C ALA A 54 40.91 -1.32 -2.73
N ASP A 55 40.52 -1.86 -1.57
CA ASP A 55 39.54 -2.94 -1.46
C ASP A 55 38.18 -2.53 -2.05
N PHE A 56 37.69 -1.32 -1.72
CA PHE A 56 36.45 -0.79 -2.29
C PHE A 56 36.53 -0.67 -3.82
N LYS A 57 37.65 -0.17 -4.35
CA LYS A 57 37.88 -0.08 -5.81
C LYS A 57 37.88 -1.47 -6.47
N GLN A 58 38.53 -2.45 -5.85
CA GLN A 58 38.57 -3.82 -6.35
C GLN A 58 37.17 -4.45 -6.37
N ASN A 59 36.40 -4.29 -5.29
CA ASN A 59 35.02 -4.77 -5.23
C ASN A 59 34.15 -4.14 -6.31
N ARG A 60 34.26 -2.81 -6.51
CA ARG A 60 33.54 -2.11 -7.59
C ARG A 60 33.90 -2.65 -8.97
N GLN A 61 35.16 -2.95 -9.23
CA GLN A 61 35.60 -3.56 -10.49
C GLN A 61 35.01 -4.96 -10.70
N ARG A 62 34.98 -5.79 -9.65
CA ARG A 62 34.36 -7.12 -9.71
C ARG A 62 32.87 -7.04 -10.02
N ILE A 63 32.16 -6.11 -9.38
CA ILE A 63 30.73 -5.88 -9.64
C ILE A 63 30.53 -5.34 -11.07
N ALA A 64 31.36 -4.41 -11.52
CA ALA A 64 31.29 -3.88 -12.88
C ALA A 64 31.48 -4.97 -13.94
N ALA A 65 32.30 -5.99 -13.67
CA ALA A 65 32.47 -7.13 -14.56
C ALA A 65 31.21 -8.02 -14.67
N LEU A 66 30.29 -7.94 -13.71
CA LEU A 66 28.99 -8.63 -13.75
C LEU A 66 27.93 -7.86 -14.56
N VAL A 67 28.17 -6.59 -14.85
CA VAL A 67 27.22 -5.77 -15.60
C VAL A 67 27.26 -6.21 -17.07
N HIS A 68 26.24 -6.94 -17.49
CA HIS A 68 26.04 -7.23 -18.90
C HIS A 68 25.65 -5.95 -19.64
N PRO A 69 26.25 -5.66 -20.81
CA PRO A 69 25.85 -4.51 -21.60
C PRO A 69 24.38 -4.68 -21.99
N ALA A 70 23.55 -3.70 -21.63
CA ALA A 70 22.15 -3.69 -22.02
C ALA A 70 22.06 -3.78 -23.56
N PRO A 71 21.14 -4.59 -24.12
CA PRO A 71 20.93 -4.62 -25.56
C PRO A 71 20.60 -3.22 -26.06
N SER A 72 21.02 -2.89 -27.28
CA SER A 72 20.84 -1.56 -27.88
C SER A 72 19.36 -1.27 -28.17
N MET A 73 18.57 -0.99 -27.14
CA MET A 73 17.16 -0.61 -27.26
C MET A 73 16.98 0.81 -27.79
N LYS A 74 18.07 1.52 -28.13
CA LYS A 74 18.06 2.88 -28.66
C LYS A 74 17.08 3.02 -29.83
N ASN A 75 17.11 2.09 -30.79
CA ASN A 75 16.23 2.15 -31.96
C ASN A 75 14.77 1.90 -31.60
N VAL A 76 14.50 1.00 -30.65
CA VAL A 76 13.15 0.69 -30.15
C VAL A 76 12.57 1.88 -29.39
N VAL A 77 13.38 2.53 -28.54
CA VAL A 77 12.98 3.72 -27.78
C VAL A 77 12.75 4.90 -28.72
N LEU A 78 13.66 5.15 -29.68
CA LEU A 78 13.50 6.20 -30.67
C LEU A 78 12.29 5.98 -31.58
N ALA A 79 11.98 4.72 -31.94
CA ALA A 79 10.76 4.40 -32.67
C ALA A 79 9.51 4.76 -31.86
N LYS A 80 9.43 4.36 -30.59
CA LYS A 80 8.30 4.73 -29.72
C LYS A 80 8.13 6.23 -29.51
N ILE A 81 9.22 6.99 -29.39
CA ILE A 81 9.16 8.45 -29.26
C ILE A 81 8.56 9.07 -30.54
N ARG A 82 9.03 8.64 -31.72
CA ARG A 82 8.52 9.13 -33.01
C ARG A 82 7.06 8.77 -33.22
N GLU A 83 6.64 7.57 -32.83
CA GLU A 83 5.23 7.15 -32.89
C GLU A 83 4.34 7.98 -31.96
N ALA A 84 4.83 8.31 -30.76
CA ALA A 84 4.12 9.18 -29.82
C ALA A 84 4.01 10.64 -30.33
N GLU A 85 5.03 11.13 -31.05
CA GLU A 85 5.01 12.45 -31.69
C GLU A 85 4.16 12.49 -32.96
N ALA A 86 4.12 11.39 -33.74
CA ALA A 86 3.39 11.30 -35.00
C ALA A 86 1.89 10.99 -34.83
N ALA A 87 1.45 10.53 -33.65
CA ALA A 87 0.03 10.33 -33.38
C ALA A 87 -0.71 11.69 -33.51
N PRO A 88 -1.67 11.84 -34.44
CA PRO A 88 -2.42 13.08 -34.58
C PRO A 88 -3.22 13.27 -33.30
N GLN A 89 -2.76 14.18 -32.44
CA GLN A 89 -3.52 14.63 -31.29
C GLN A 89 -4.75 15.36 -31.82
N ASN A 90 -5.82 14.62 -32.03
CA ASN A 90 -7.16 15.09 -32.34
C ASN A 90 -7.76 15.79 -31.11
N LYS A 91 -7.07 16.84 -30.65
CA LYS A 91 -7.46 17.74 -29.55
C LYS A 91 -8.86 18.27 -29.77
N LEU A 92 -9.23 18.53 -31.03
CA LEU A 92 -10.56 19.00 -31.41
C LEU A 92 -11.68 18.02 -31.04
N LEU A 93 -11.50 16.71 -31.28
CA LEU A 93 -12.50 15.69 -30.88
C LEU A 93 -12.61 15.59 -29.35
N SER A 94 -11.50 15.73 -28.63
CA SER A 94 -11.50 15.71 -27.16
C SER A 94 -12.18 16.95 -26.55
N ILE A 95 -12.03 18.12 -27.17
CA ILE A 95 -12.64 19.38 -26.72
C ILE A 95 -14.14 19.36 -27.03
N LEU A 96 -14.53 18.93 -28.22
CA LEU A 96 -15.95 18.83 -28.61
C LEU A 96 -16.70 17.80 -27.74
N ARG A 97 -16.09 16.64 -27.48
CA ARG A 97 -16.64 15.63 -26.56
C ARG A 97 -16.77 16.19 -25.13
N ARG A 98 -15.80 16.97 -24.66
CA ARG A 98 -15.85 17.59 -23.32
C ARG A 98 -16.95 18.65 -23.20
N TRP A 99 -17.30 19.34 -24.29
CA TRP A 99 -18.35 20.37 -24.29
C TRP A 99 -19.75 19.80 -24.47
N VAL A 100 -19.91 18.76 -25.28
CA VAL A 100 -21.23 18.11 -25.51
C VAL A 100 -21.64 17.23 -24.34
N PHE A 101 -20.70 16.52 -23.69
CA PHE A 101 -21.03 15.59 -22.60
C PHE A 101 -20.99 16.19 -21.19
N ARG A 102 -20.46 17.40 -20.97
CA ARG A 102 -20.45 18.04 -19.64
C ARG A 102 -21.81 18.58 -19.15
N PRO A 103 -22.68 19.19 -19.97
CA PRO A 103 -23.94 19.72 -19.46
C PRO A 103 -24.98 18.62 -19.17
N PHE A 104 -24.88 17.46 -19.83
CA PHE A 104 -25.85 16.37 -19.65
C PHE A 104 -25.71 15.65 -18.30
N THR A 105 -24.49 15.57 -17.74
CA THR A 105 -24.25 14.86 -16.48
C THR A 105 -24.64 15.66 -15.24
N VAL A 106 -24.65 17.00 -15.30
CA VAL A 106 -24.96 17.85 -14.13
C VAL A 106 -26.47 17.93 -13.86
N GLY A 107 -27.30 17.91 -14.92
CA GLY A 107 -28.76 17.89 -14.76
C GLY A 107 -29.28 16.58 -14.15
N ALA A 108 -28.73 15.44 -14.58
CA ALA A 108 -29.16 14.13 -14.11
C ALA A 108 -28.79 13.86 -12.63
N THR A 109 -27.63 14.33 -12.18
CA THR A 109 -27.21 14.15 -10.77
C THR A 109 -28.09 14.96 -9.82
N ALA A 110 -28.46 16.18 -10.17
CA ALA A 110 -29.31 17.02 -9.33
C ALA A 110 -30.70 16.38 -9.13
N PHE A 111 -31.33 15.91 -10.21
CA PHE A 111 -32.64 15.27 -10.13
C PHE A 111 -32.60 13.97 -9.32
N SER A 112 -31.57 13.13 -9.52
CA SER A 112 -31.38 11.89 -8.76
C SER A 112 -31.21 12.15 -7.26
N THR A 113 -30.42 13.17 -6.88
CA THR A 113 -30.23 13.51 -5.46
C THR A 113 -31.53 14.01 -4.81
N VAL A 114 -32.31 14.84 -5.52
CA VAL A 114 -33.60 15.33 -5.01
C VAL A 114 -34.58 14.17 -4.82
N CYS A 115 -34.67 13.24 -5.78
CA CYS A 115 -35.52 12.06 -5.64
C CYS A 115 -35.12 11.18 -4.46
N LEU A 116 -33.82 10.96 -4.23
CA LEU A 116 -33.34 10.16 -3.09
C LEU A 116 -33.65 10.82 -1.75
N VAL A 117 -33.48 12.15 -1.63
CA VAL A 117 -33.81 12.88 -0.41
C VAL A 117 -35.31 12.83 -0.12
N VAL A 118 -36.15 13.00 -1.15
CA VAL A 118 -37.61 12.89 -1.00
C VAL A 118 -38.01 11.47 -0.59
N ALA A 119 -37.45 10.43 -1.22
CA ALA A 119 -37.72 9.04 -0.86
C ALA A 119 -37.29 8.73 0.59
N PHE A 120 -36.11 9.20 1.00
CA PHE A 120 -35.63 9.06 2.37
C PHE A 120 -36.57 9.75 3.37
N PHE A 121 -37.00 10.98 3.06
CA PHE A 121 -37.91 11.72 3.92
C PHE A 121 -39.27 11.02 4.03
N ILE A 122 -39.83 10.51 2.93
CA ILE A 122 -41.07 9.71 2.97
C ILE A 122 -40.87 8.47 3.84
N PHE A 123 -39.75 7.76 3.70
CA PHE A 123 -39.46 6.57 4.50
C PHE A 123 -39.34 6.88 6.00
N THR A 124 -38.68 7.97 6.38
CA THR A 124 -38.49 8.32 7.80
C THR A 124 -39.71 8.96 8.44
N TYR A 125 -40.52 9.70 7.66
CA TYR A 125 -41.71 10.40 8.16
C TYR A 125 -43.01 9.64 7.96
N SER A 126 -43.02 8.53 7.20
CA SER A 126 -44.19 7.66 7.15
C SER A 126 -44.31 6.94 8.50
N PRO A 127 -45.31 7.26 9.34
CA PRO A 127 -45.63 6.37 10.45
C PRO A 127 -45.91 4.99 9.84
N ALA A 128 -45.37 3.94 10.47
CA ALA A 128 -45.52 2.56 9.99
C ALA A 128 -46.98 2.30 9.58
N PRO A 129 -47.27 1.84 8.36
CA PRO A 129 -48.63 1.47 8.01
C PRO A 129 -49.03 0.33 8.96
N GLN A 130 -50.25 0.40 9.49
CA GLN A 130 -50.83 -0.65 10.33
C GLN A 130 -51.03 -1.91 9.47
N TYR A 131 -49.96 -2.66 9.23
CA TYR A 131 -49.95 -3.93 8.52
C TYR A 131 -50.35 -5.11 9.42
N ASP A 132 -50.37 -4.90 10.74
CA ASP A 132 -50.71 -5.94 11.71
C ASP A 132 -52.15 -6.46 11.54
N GLU A 133 -53.12 -5.59 11.24
CA GLU A 133 -54.52 -6.01 11.15
C GLU A 133 -54.82 -6.87 9.90
N LEU A 134 -54.06 -6.66 8.82
CA LEU A 134 -54.23 -7.41 7.57
C LEU A 134 -53.50 -8.75 7.60
N LEU A 135 -52.34 -8.82 8.29
CA LEU A 135 -51.62 -10.08 8.48
C LEU A 135 -52.41 -11.04 9.36
N ASP A 136 -53.01 -10.57 10.45
CA ASP A 136 -53.77 -11.42 11.37
C ASP A 136 -55.01 -12.01 10.69
N PHE A 137 -55.69 -11.24 9.83
CA PHE A 137 -56.77 -11.75 8.99
C PHE A 137 -56.29 -12.82 7.99
N PHE A 138 -55.15 -12.60 7.33
CA PHE A 138 -54.60 -13.56 6.37
C PHE A 138 -54.16 -14.87 7.04
N PHE A 139 -53.49 -14.80 8.19
CA PHE A 139 -53.10 -15.99 8.96
C PHE A 139 -54.28 -16.69 9.63
N GLY A 140 -55.32 -15.95 10.05
CA GLY A 140 -56.54 -16.52 10.59
C GLY A 140 -57.25 -17.45 9.61
N VAL A 141 -57.30 -17.09 8.32
CA VAL A 141 -57.92 -17.91 7.28
C VAL A 141 -57.12 -19.18 6.96
N HIS A 142 -55.79 -19.13 7.06
CA HIS A 142 -54.92 -20.25 6.65
C HIS A 142 -54.53 -21.22 7.77
N THR A 143 -54.85 -20.92 9.03
CA THR A 143 -54.46 -21.77 10.17
C THR A 143 -55.48 -22.83 10.57
N GLU A 144 -56.72 -22.76 10.05
CA GLU A 144 -57.75 -23.77 10.35
C GLU A 144 -57.48 -25.15 9.68
N GLU A 145 -56.67 -25.20 8.62
CA GLU A 145 -56.35 -26.46 7.90
C GLU A 145 -55.24 -27.31 8.54
N VAL A 146 -54.53 -26.83 9.58
CA VAL A 146 -53.34 -27.53 10.13
C VAL A 146 -53.65 -28.44 11.32
N THR A 147 -54.91 -28.49 11.78
CA THR A 147 -55.29 -29.30 12.95
C THR A 147 -55.32 -30.81 12.69
N ASN A 148 -55.31 -31.26 11.42
CA ASN A 148 -55.37 -32.67 11.05
C ASN A 148 -54.08 -33.21 10.40
N ASN A 149 -52.91 -32.63 10.70
CA ASN A 149 -51.64 -33.12 10.17
C ASN A 149 -51.10 -34.31 11.00
N PRO A 150 -51.03 -35.54 10.43
CA PRO A 150 -50.60 -36.74 11.15
C PRO A 150 -49.10 -36.76 11.51
N LEU A 151 -48.32 -35.75 11.12
CA LEU A 151 -46.89 -35.64 11.42
C LEU A 151 -46.59 -35.19 12.87
N LYS A 152 -47.60 -34.82 13.67
CA LYS A 152 -47.41 -34.32 15.05
C LYS A 152 -47.27 -35.41 16.13
N SER A 153 -47.42 -36.70 15.80
CA SER A 153 -47.40 -37.78 16.81
C SER A 153 -46.02 -38.27 17.24
N ASN A 154 -44.93 -37.87 16.55
CA ASN A 154 -43.58 -38.39 16.80
C ASN A 154 -42.56 -37.36 17.31
N VAL A 155 -42.98 -36.16 17.73
CA VAL A 155 -42.09 -35.19 18.40
C VAL A 155 -42.60 -34.93 19.81
N ALA A 156 -42.66 -36.00 20.60
CA ALA A 156 -42.73 -35.93 22.04
C ALA A 156 -41.30 -35.97 22.60
N THR A 157 -40.67 -34.81 22.75
CA THR A 157 -39.63 -34.62 23.77
C THR A 157 -39.48 -33.13 24.09
N PRO A 158 -39.99 -32.67 25.25
CA PRO A 158 -39.69 -31.33 25.73
C PRO A 158 -38.29 -31.35 26.33
N LEU A 159 -37.29 -30.87 25.58
CA LEU A 159 -35.96 -30.63 26.15
C LEU A 159 -35.96 -29.26 26.83
N SER A 160 -36.07 -29.32 28.15
CA SER A 160 -35.80 -28.29 29.14
C SER A 160 -34.59 -27.42 28.80
N ASN A 161 -34.76 -26.09 28.90
CA ASN A 161 -33.66 -25.12 28.99
C ASN A 161 -32.75 -25.43 30.18
N PRO A 162 -31.44 -25.27 29.99
CA PRO A 162 -30.61 -24.61 30.98
C PRO A 162 -29.99 -23.35 30.37
N THR A 163 -30.26 -22.22 31.03
CA THR A 163 -29.42 -21.03 31.03
C THR A 163 -27.95 -21.40 31.13
N THR A 164 -27.11 -20.92 30.22
CA THR A 164 -25.66 -20.87 30.45
C THR A 164 -25.10 -19.65 29.72
N ASP A 165 -24.40 -18.86 30.50
CA ASP A 165 -23.78 -17.59 30.17
C ASP A 165 -22.87 -17.70 28.94
N THR A 166 -22.93 -16.71 28.05
CA THR A 166 -21.98 -16.63 26.95
C THR A 166 -20.67 -16.07 27.50
N GLU A 167 -19.82 -17.03 27.88
CA GLU A 167 -18.42 -16.90 28.15
C GLU A 167 -17.66 -16.37 26.92
N TYR A 168 -16.73 -15.47 27.19
CA TYR A 168 -15.88 -14.73 26.28
C TYR A 168 -14.94 -15.67 25.51
N ILE A 169 -15.17 -15.89 24.21
CA ILE A 169 -14.25 -16.64 23.35
C ILE A 169 -13.14 -15.69 22.88
N GLY A 170 -11.97 -15.83 23.51
CA GLY A 170 -10.75 -15.12 23.16
C GLY A 170 -9.56 -16.07 23.18
N GLU A 171 -9.56 -17.12 22.36
CA GLU A 171 -8.40 -18.02 22.24
C GLU A 171 -8.02 -18.44 20.80
N ASP A 172 -8.74 -18.01 19.76
CA ASP A 172 -8.49 -18.53 18.40
C ASP A 172 -7.48 -17.72 17.56
N THR A 173 -7.04 -16.55 18.04
CA THR A 173 -6.16 -15.67 17.28
C THR A 173 -4.70 -16.14 17.27
N GLU A 174 -4.22 -16.68 18.39
CA GLU A 174 -2.83 -17.15 18.56
C GLU A 174 -2.56 -18.42 17.73
N THR A 175 -3.56 -19.28 17.62
CA THR A 175 -3.52 -20.53 16.86
C THR A 175 -3.53 -20.28 15.35
N LEU A 176 -4.26 -19.25 14.90
CA LEU A 176 -4.29 -18.84 13.49
C LEU A 176 -3.00 -18.12 13.07
N LEU A 177 -2.37 -17.34 13.96
CA LEU A 177 -1.09 -16.69 13.66
C LEU A 177 0.03 -17.72 13.50
N ASN A 178 0.10 -18.74 14.36
CA ASN A 178 1.13 -19.77 14.27
C ASN A 178 1.00 -20.66 13.02
N LEU A 179 -0.22 -20.83 12.49
CA LEU A 179 -0.43 -21.60 11.26
C LEU A 179 0.01 -20.83 9.98
N TYR A 180 0.06 -19.50 10.04
CA TYR A 180 0.38 -18.66 8.88
C TYR A 180 1.87 -18.29 8.79
N PHE A 181 2.57 -18.22 9.92
CA PHE A 181 3.98 -17.81 9.99
C PHE A 181 4.97 -18.97 10.22
N GLY A 182 4.51 -20.22 10.20
CA GLY A 182 5.36 -21.40 10.43
C GLY A 182 5.87 -22.05 9.14
N ASP A 183 7.08 -21.64 8.72
CA ASP A 183 8.13 -22.46 8.10
C ASP A 183 9.50 -21.96 8.61
#